data_AF-A0A963B3K9-F1
#
_entry.id   AF-A0A963B3K9-F1
#
_cell.length_a   1.000
_cell.length_b   1.000
_cell.length_c   1.000
_cell.angle_alpha   90.00
_cell.angle_beta   90.00
_cell.angle_gamma   90.00
#
_symmetry.space_group_name_H-M   'P 1'
#
loop_
_entity.id
_entity.type
_entity.pdbx_description
1 polymer ?
#
loop_
_entity_poly.entity_id
_entity_poly.type
_entity_poly.pdbx_seq_one_letter_code
_entity_poly.pdbx_strand_id
1 'polypeptide(L)'
;PYIEVIKHAFLPAIISYIALVYIVHLEAVKADMQGLPRAVNTTLAQKLFTFVSVILGLILLSAGIYYGIGWTKAVFGTAATWLVGCCMLLVYIGLLWYAARYPELAPDDPESEEVHLPEPGPTIKSGLYFLLPVAVLVWCLTVERFSPGLSAFWASMFMIFIVITQRPALALFRSKGDLATATLQGFKDLLHGLISGGRNMVGIGVATAAAGIVVGTVTLTGIGLVMTEFIDLISGGLLLPALLFTAAICLILGMGLPTTANYIVVSTLMAPVLVSIAGDSGLVLPLIAVHLFVFYFGILADDTPPVGLAAYAAAAISRGDPIRTGIQGFTYDIRTAVLPFMFIFNTQLLMIGIDHWWELLLTIVSAVVAILLFAAATQGYFLVRSRIWETLLLLLVSFTLFRPGYWIDQLYPPLKLVEGASVLEIAEGMPDGGSIRLMFEGESLEGNQVATSVELPLGPKASGSERLESAGLELREQEGRILVDNVIWNSPAQLAKIDFDWEIKAIELPLEQPAKYWMYLPALLLLGVIVMLQRRRKGALSGMSV
;
A
#
# COMPACT_ATOMS: atom_id res chain seq x y z
N PRO A 1 1.34 -15.01 1.80
CA PRO A 1 0.87 -14.98 3.21
C PRO A 1 0.49 -13.57 3.69
N TYR A 2 -0.39 -13.37 4.68
CA TYR A 2 -0.81 -12.01 5.12
C TYR A 2 0.37 -11.13 5.58
N ILE A 3 1.39 -11.74 6.19
CA ILE A 3 2.63 -11.07 6.58
C ILE A 3 3.37 -10.46 5.38
N GLU A 4 3.33 -11.10 4.21
CA GLU A 4 3.94 -10.55 2.99
C GLU A 4 3.16 -9.34 2.49
N VAL A 5 1.83 -9.37 2.55
CA VAL A 5 0.99 -8.20 2.21
C VAL A 5 1.34 -7.03 3.13
N ILE A 6 1.46 -7.27 4.44
CA ILE A 6 1.91 -6.24 5.40
C ILE A 6 3.30 -5.72 5.01
N LYS A 7 4.25 -6.61 4.75
CA LYS A 7 5.63 -6.24 4.39
C LYS A 7 5.64 -5.33 3.16
N HIS A 8 4.95 -5.72 2.10
CA HIS A 8 4.93 -4.97 0.84
C HIS A 8 4.16 -3.65 0.92
N ALA A 9 3.13 -3.58 1.76
CA ALA A 9 2.33 -2.36 1.96
C ALA A 9 2.92 -1.36 2.97
N PHE A 10 3.86 -1.79 3.83
CA PHE A 10 4.36 -1.01 4.97
C PHE A 10 5.00 0.32 4.56
N LEU A 11 5.98 0.28 3.66
CA LEU A 11 6.71 1.48 3.25
C LEU A 11 5.80 2.47 2.49
N PRO A 12 5.00 2.03 1.49
CA PRO A 12 4.05 2.91 0.82
C PRO A 12 3.06 3.57 1.79
N ALA A 13 2.52 2.82 2.76
CA ALA A 13 1.59 3.36 3.75
C ALA A 13 2.24 4.46 4.60
N ILE A 14 3.43 4.23 5.13
CA ILE A 14 4.16 5.22 5.95
C ILE A 14 4.45 6.50 5.15
N ILE A 15 4.94 6.35 3.92
CA ILE A 15 5.23 7.48 3.03
C ILE A 15 3.97 8.30 2.77
N SER A 16 2.84 7.65 2.52
CA SER A 16 1.54 8.33 2.32
C SER A 16 1.13 9.15 3.55
N TYR A 17 1.22 8.58 4.75
CA TYR A 17 0.88 9.30 6.01
C TYR A 17 1.85 10.45 6.31
N ILE A 18 3.16 10.27 6.12
CA ILE A 18 4.15 11.33 6.30
C ILE A 18 3.84 12.50 5.36
N ALA A 19 3.55 12.19 4.11
CA ALA A 19 3.19 13.21 3.14
C ALA A 19 1.91 13.93 3.54
N LEU A 20 0.89 13.22 4.04
CA LEU A 20 -0.37 13.81 4.53
C LEU A 20 -0.14 14.83 5.63
N VAL A 21 0.59 14.44 6.68
CA VAL A 21 0.96 15.36 7.76
C VAL A 21 1.71 16.57 7.23
N TYR A 22 2.62 16.35 6.28
CA TYR A 22 3.40 17.45 5.70
C TYR A 22 2.55 18.42 4.85
N ILE A 23 1.59 17.96 4.06
CA ILE A 23 0.70 18.86 3.31
C ILE A 23 -0.16 19.68 4.27
N VAL A 24 -0.74 19.06 5.30
CA VAL A 24 -1.51 19.79 6.32
C VAL A 24 -0.64 20.86 6.98
N HIS A 25 0.62 20.54 7.25
CA HIS A 25 1.58 21.53 7.76
C HIS A 25 1.85 22.66 6.76
N LEU A 26 2.09 22.36 5.48
CA LEU A 26 2.32 23.37 4.44
C LEU A 26 1.10 24.27 4.25
N GLU A 27 -0.11 23.72 4.31
CA GLU A 27 -1.36 24.50 4.23
C GLU A 27 -1.56 25.38 5.45
N ALA A 28 -1.33 24.86 6.65
CA ALA A 28 -1.38 25.66 7.87
C ALA A 28 -0.38 26.83 7.81
N VAL A 29 0.84 26.60 7.31
CA VAL A 29 1.85 27.65 7.12
C VAL A 29 1.45 28.64 6.03
N LYS A 30 0.85 28.18 4.93
CA LYS A 30 0.34 29.06 3.86
C LYS A 30 -0.80 29.96 4.33
N ALA A 31 -1.68 29.43 5.18
CA ALA A 31 -2.83 30.13 5.74
C ALA A 31 -2.51 30.91 7.03
N ASP A 32 -1.24 30.96 7.45
CA ASP A 32 -0.79 31.59 8.70
C ASP A 32 -1.60 31.14 9.94
N MET A 33 -1.98 29.87 9.96
CA MET A 33 -2.77 29.30 11.05
C MET A 33 -1.92 29.16 12.31
N GLN A 34 -2.31 29.91 13.34
CA GLN A 34 -1.70 29.79 14.67
C GLN A 34 -2.38 28.65 15.44
N GLY A 35 -1.58 27.72 15.95
CA GLY A 35 -2.09 26.63 16.78
C GLY A 35 -2.61 27.15 18.13
N LEU A 36 -3.57 26.43 18.72
CA LEU A 36 -4.03 26.72 20.08
C LEU A 36 -2.87 26.71 21.09
N PRO A 37 -2.92 27.57 22.13
CA PRO A 37 -1.91 27.58 23.17
C PRO A 37 -1.84 26.20 23.82
N ARG A 38 -0.65 25.60 23.79
CA ARG A 38 -0.45 24.28 24.40
C ARG A 38 -0.42 24.41 25.91
N ALA A 39 -1.16 23.54 26.61
CA ALA A 39 -1.09 23.43 28.06
C ALA A 39 0.34 23.15 28.57
N VAL A 40 1.15 22.43 27.78
CA VAL A 40 2.55 22.10 28.09
C VAL A 40 3.44 22.34 26.88
N ASN A 41 4.48 23.17 27.06
CA ASN A 41 5.52 23.39 26.06
C ASN A 41 6.58 22.30 26.18
N THR A 42 6.46 21.25 25.36
CA THR A 42 7.47 20.20 25.25
C THR A 42 8.57 20.57 24.25
N THR A 43 9.81 20.22 24.57
CA THR A 43 10.95 20.42 23.68
C THR A 43 10.85 19.51 22.45
N LEU A 44 11.55 19.83 21.36
CA LEU A 44 11.61 18.97 20.17
C LEU A 44 12.09 17.56 20.52
N ALA A 45 13.11 17.47 21.38
CA ALA A 45 13.63 16.19 21.88
C ALA A 45 12.56 15.39 22.64
N GLN A 46 11.76 16.02 23.50
CA GLN A 46 10.65 15.36 24.19
C GLN A 46 9.56 14.89 23.23
N LYS A 47 9.20 15.69 22.21
CA LYS A 47 8.20 15.28 21.20
C LYS A 47 8.68 14.09 20.39
N LEU A 48 9.92 14.15 19.92
CA LEU A 48 10.54 13.07 19.16
C LEU A 48 10.67 11.82 20.05
N PHE A 49 11.08 11.98 21.31
CA PHE A 49 11.15 10.89 22.27
C PHE A 49 9.78 10.27 22.51
N THR A 50 8.72 11.04 22.76
CA THR A 50 7.37 10.52 22.95
C THR A 50 6.88 9.79 21.70
N PHE A 51 7.06 10.37 20.51
CA PHE A 51 6.67 9.74 19.26
C PHE A 51 7.41 8.41 19.03
N VAL A 52 8.74 8.43 19.16
CA VAL A 52 9.59 7.24 19.03
C VAL A 52 9.24 6.21 20.10
N SER A 53 8.95 6.63 21.34
CA SER A 53 8.55 5.74 22.43
C SER A 53 7.20 5.09 22.19
N VAL A 54 6.24 5.80 21.59
CA VAL A 54 4.94 5.21 21.23
C VAL A 54 5.12 4.19 20.11
N ILE A 55 5.87 4.53 19.05
CA ILE A 55 6.14 3.61 17.94
C ILE A 55 6.92 2.39 18.42
N LEU A 56 8.03 2.59 19.13
CA LEU A 56 8.81 1.51 19.72
C LEU A 56 7.96 0.71 20.71
N GLY A 57 7.09 1.36 21.50
CA GLY A 57 6.17 0.69 22.40
C GLY A 57 5.22 -0.26 21.65
N LEU A 58 4.66 0.19 20.52
CA LEU A 58 3.80 -0.64 19.68
C LEU A 58 4.58 -1.77 18.96
N ILE A 59 5.79 -1.49 18.49
CA ILE A 59 6.68 -2.50 17.90
C ILE A 59 7.10 -3.53 18.95
N LEU A 60 7.49 -3.10 20.14
CA LEU A 60 7.87 -3.97 21.25
C LEU A 60 6.67 -4.76 21.77
N LEU A 61 5.48 -4.18 21.81
CA LEU A 61 4.25 -4.90 22.09
C LEU A 61 4.01 -5.97 21.03
N SER A 62 4.11 -5.62 19.75
CA SER A 62 3.91 -6.57 18.64
C SER A 62 4.97 -7.67 18.62
N ALA A 63 6.23 -7.33 18.87
CA ALA A 63 7.34 -8.27 18.98
C ALA A 63 7.21 -9.13 20.23
N GLY A 64 6.78 -8.55 21.35
CA GLY A 64 6.50 -9.26 22.60
C GLY A 64 5.35 -10.24 22.45
N ILE A 65 4.30 -9.89 21.70
CA ILE A 65 3.23 -10.82 21.30
C ILE A 65 3.80 -11.91 20.37
N TYR A 66 4.52 -11.52 19.32
CA TYR A 66 5.02 -12.46 18.32
C TYR A 66 6.00 -13.48 18.89
N TYR A 67 7.06 -13.00 19.55
CA TYR A 67 8.06 -13.87 20.15
C TYR A 67 7.55 -14.48 21.46
N GLY A 68 6.96 -13.67 22.34
CA GLY A 68 6.53 -14.13 23.67
C GLY A 68 5.36 -15.12 23.64
N ILE A 69 4.47 -15.04 22.65
CA ILE A 69 3.39 -16.03 22.48
C ILE A 69 3.80 -17.13 21.49
N GLY A 70 4.67 -16.84 20.52
CA GLY A 70 5.07 -17.80 19.49
C GLY A 70 5.71 -19.09 20.03
N TRP A 71 6.51 -19.01 21.10
CA TRP A 71 7.12 -20.20 21.72
C TRP A 71 6.15 -20.98 22.62
N THR A 72 5.07 -20.36 23.11
CA THR A 72 4.15 -21.01 24.06
C THR A 72 3.53 -22.27 23.47
N LYS A 73 3.24 -22.28 22.16
CA LYS A 73 2.76 -23.47 21.46
C LYS A 73 3.81 -24.58 21.34
N ALA A 74 5.08 -24.22 21.15
CA ALA A 74 6.16 -25.19 21.08
C ALA A 74 6.38 -25.90 22.42
N VAL A 75 6.16 -25.20 23.54
CA VAL A 75 6.39 -25.72 24.90
C VAL A 75 5.14 -26.36 25.52
N PHE A 76 3.96 -25.75 25.33
CA PHE A 76 2.72 -26.15 26.03
C PHE A 76 1.67 -26.81 25.10
N GLY A 77 1.94 -26.93 23.80
CA GLY A 77 1.04 -27.59 22.85
C GLY A 77 -0.36 -26.97 22.86
N THR A 78 -1.39 -27.81 23.03
CA THR A 78 -2.80 -27.38 23.06
C THR A 78 -3.18 -26.55 24.29
N ALA A 79 -2.40 -26.61 25.37
CA ALA A 79 -2.63 -25.79 26.57
C ALA A 79 -2.19 -24.32 26.39
N ALA A 80 -1.40 -24.03 25.35
CA ALA A 80 -0.90 -22.67 25.08
C ALA A 80 -2.03 -21.64 24.94
N THR A 81 -3.11 -21.99 24.22
CA THR A 81 -4.25 -21.08 24.01
C THR A 81 -4.94 -20.69 25.32
N TRP A 82 -5.10 -21.64 26.24
CA TRP A 82 -5.69 -21.39 27.56
C TRP A 82 -4.78 -20.53 28.43
N LEU A 83 -3.48 -20.81 28.41
CA LEU A 83 -2.48 -20.04 29.15
C LEU A 83 -2.43 -18.58 28.67
N VAL A 84 -2.45 -18.37 27.36
CA VAL A 84 -2.52 -17.03 26.76
C VAL A 84 -3.83 -16.34 27.12
N GLY A 85 -4.97 -17.03 27.05
CA GLY A 85 -6.26 -16.50 27.47
C GLY A 85 -6.27 -16.04 28.94
N CYS A 86 -5.72 -16.85 29.84
CA CYS A 86 -5.55 -16.48 31.26
C CYS A 86 -4.63 -15.26 31.41
N CYS A 87 -3.50 -15.24 30.69
CA CYS A 87 -2.58 -14.10 30.69
C CYS A 87 -3.27 -12.82 30.22
N MET A 88 -4.03 -12.86 29.12
CA MET A 88 -4.79 -11.72 28.62
C MET A 88 -5.83 -11.23 29.62
N LEU A 89 -6.49 -12.13 30.34
CA LEU A 89 -7.45 -11.78 31.39
C LEU A 89 -6.76 -11.10 32.58
N LEU A 90 -5.59 -11.58 32.99
CA LEU A 90 -4.77 -10.93 34.03
C LEU A 90 -4.31 -9.53 33.60
N VAL A 91 -3.83 -9.39 32.35
CA VAL A 91 -3.45 -8.09 31.79
C VAL A 91 -4.65 -7.15 31.73
N TYR A 92 -5.82 -7.65 31.32
CA TYR A 92 -7.05 -6.87 31.31
C TYR A 92 -7.42 -6.33 32.70
N ILE A 93 -7.43 -7.19 33.72
CA ILE A 93 -7.70 -6.78 35.10
C ILE A 93 -6.66 -5.77 35.59
N GLY A 94 -5.37 -5.99 35.31
CA GLY A 94 -4.30 -5.07 35.67
C GLY A 94 -4.43 -3.70 35.00
N LEU A 95 -4.81 -3.67 33.72
CA LEU A 95 -5.05 -2.42 32.98
C LEU A 95 -6.30 -1.68 33.50
N LEU A 96 -7.36 -2.38 33.86
CA LEU A 96 -8.53 -1.77 34.49
C LEU A 96 -8.21 -1.18 35.86
N TRP A 97 -7.46 -1.92 36.69
CA TRP A 97 -7.00 -1.41 37.99
C TRP A 97 -6.13 -0.16 37.84
N TYR A 98 -5.27 -0.13 36.81
CA TYR A 98 -4.47 1.05 36.49
C TYR A 98 -5.33 2.21 35.98
N ALA A 99 -6.28 1.95 35.07
CA ALA A 99 -7.19 2.95 34.51
C ALA A 99 -8.13 3.55 35.57
N ALA A 100 -8.52 2.76 36.58
CA ALA A 100 -9.36 3.21 37.69
C ALA A 100 -8.75 4.38 38.49
N ARG A 101 -7.42 4.55 38.46
CA ARG A 101 -6.67 5.63 39.13
C ARG A 101 -6.78 6.98 38.43
N TYR A 102 -7.25 7.01 37.19
CA TYR A 102 -7.45 8.23 36.41
C TYR A 102 -8.94 8.62 36.40
N PRO A 103 -9.26 9.92 36.33
CA PRO A 103 -10.64 10.39 36.26
C PRO A 103 -11.32 9.86 35.00
N GLU A 104 -12.65 9.73 35.07
CA GLU A 104 -13.46 9.46 33.88
C GLU A 104 -13.37 10.64 32.90
N LEU A 105 -13.19 10.33 31.62
CA LEU A 105 -13.23 11.33 30.56
C LEU A 105 -14.69 11.76 30.37
N ALA A 106 -14.97 13.04 30.59
CA ALA A 106 -16.25 13.62 30.24
C ALA A 106 -16.32 13.82 28.72
N PRO A 107 -17.49 13.62 28.08
CA PRO A 107 -17.69 14.05 26.71
C PRO A 107 -17.50 15.56 26.61
N ASP A 108 -16.76 16.03 25.60
CA ASP A 108 -16.59 17.47 25.34
C ASP A 108 -17.94 18.11 24.98
N ASP A 109 -18.19 19.32 25.48
CA ASP A 109 -19.38 20.12 25.13
C ASP A 109 -19.16 20.82 23.77
N PRO A 110 -19.92 20.46 22.71
CA PRO A 110 -19.76 21.03 21.38
C PRO A 110 -20.02 22.55 21.31
N GLU A 111 -20.73 23.11 22.29
CA GLU A 111 -21.14 24.52 22.32
C GLU A 111 -20.25 25.38 23.24
N SER A 112 -19.20 24.80 23.85
CA SER A 112 -18.30 25.55 24.72
C SER A 112 -17.40 26.53 23.94
N GLU A 113 -17.39 27.80 24.33
CA GLU A 113 -16.56 28.85 23.69
C GLU A 113 -15.06 28.68 23.98
N GLU A 114 -14.70 28.01 25.09
CA GLU A 114 -13.32 27.76 25.50
C GLU A 114 -12.88 26.31 25.21
N VAL A 115 -12.36 26.09 24.01
CA VAL A 115 -11.77 24.80 23.61
C VAL A 115 -10.40 24.63 24.28
N HIS A 116 -10.36 23.85 25.36
CA HIS A 116 -9.13 23.46 26.03
C HIS A 116 -8.67 22.09 25.54
N LEU A 117 -7.37 21.97 25.23
CA LEU A 117 -6.78 20.69 24.83
C LEU A 117 -6.69 19.77 26.06
N PRO A 118 -7.36 18.59 26.06
CA PRO A 118 -7.22 17.64 27.15
C PRO A 118 -5.78 17.12 27.21
N GLU A 119 -5.29 16.85 28.42
CA GLU A 119 -3.94 16.33 28.59
C GLU A 119 -3.83 14.91 27.98
N PRO A 120 -2.92 14.67 27.02
CA PRO A 120 -2.84 13.37 26.35
C PRO A 120 -2.53 12.19 27.28
N GLY A 121 -1.77 12.45 28.35
CA GLY A 121 -1.31 11.42 29.29
C GLY A 121 -2.45 10.73 30.04
N PRO A 122 -3.27 11.46 30.82
CA PRO A 122 -4.44 10.92 31.49
C PRO A 122 -5.41 10.21 30.55
N THR A 123 -5.69 10.80 29.37
CA THR A 123 -6.62 10.28 28.37
C THR A 123 -6.20 8.92 27.81
N ILE A 124 -4.91 8.75 27.47
CA ILE A 124 -4.41 7.45 27.00
C ILE A 124 -4.48 6.42 28.12
N LYS A 125 -4.10 6.80 29.34
CA LYS A 125 -4.00 5.89 30.49
C LYS A 125 -5.37 5.40 30.97
N SER A 126 -6.43 6.18 30.81
CA SER A 126 -7.81 5.76 31.13
C SER A 126 -8.38 4.76 30.11
N GLY A 127 -7.81 4.64 28.90
CA GLY A 127 -8.33 3.79 27.81
C GLY A 127 -7.45 2.61 27.40
N LEU A 128 -6.32 2.34 28.07
CA LEU A 128 -5.32 1.34 27.63
C LEU A 128 -5.88 -0.07 27.40
N TYR A 129 -6.90 -0.48 28.15
CA TYR A 129 -7.50 -1.80 28.01
C TYR A 129 -8.22 -2.01 26.66
N PHE A 130 -8.54 -0.93 25.92
CA PHE A 130 -9.06 -1.02 24.54
C PHE A 130 -8.00 -1.41 23.50
N LEU A 131 -6.71 -1.43 23.87
CA LEU A 131 -5.64 -1.94 22.99
C LEU A 131 -5.61 -3.48 22.96
N LEU A 132 -6.24 -4.15 23.93
CA LEU A 132 -6.18 -5.61 24.02
C LEU A 132 -6.89 -6.34 22.86
N PRO A 133 -8.09 -5.94 22.38
CA PRO A 133 -8.67 -6.51 21.16
C PRO A 133 -7.75 -6.39 19.94
N VAL A 134 -6.99 -5.29 19.83
CA VAL A 134 -5.99 -5.11 18.76
C VAL A 134 -4.85 -6.11 18.94
N ALA A 135 -4.39 -6.34 20.18
CA ALA A 135 -3.40 -7.38 20.47
C ALA A 135 -3.91 -8.79 20.11
N VAL A 136 -5.17 -9.11 20.41
CA VAL A 136 -5.82 -10.38 19.97
C VAL A 136 -5.81 -10.48 18.45
N LEU A 137 -6.22 -9.42 17.75
CA LEU A 137 -6.25 -9.38 16.29
C LEU A 137 -4.85 -9.63 15.69
N VAL A 138 -3.84 -8.92 16.18
CA VAL A 138 -2.44 -9.06 15.73
C VAL A 138 -1.92 -10.46 16.05
N TRP A 139 -2.22 -11.00 17.24
CA TRP A 139 -1.83 -12.36 17.62
C TRP A 139 -2.43 -13.40 16.67
N CYS A 140 -3.74 -13.35 16.42
CA CYS A 140 -4.43 -14.27 15.53
C CYS A 140 -3.91 -14.20 14.08
N LEU A 141 -3.57 -13.00 13.59
CA LEU A 141 -3.08 -12.81 12.22
C LEU A 141 -1.61 -13.22 12.05
N THR A 142 -0.74 -12.87 13.00
CA THR A 142 0.71 -12.98 12.83
C THR A 142 1.30 -14.28 13.38
N VAL A 143 0.80 -14.76 14.51
CA VAL A 143 1.30 -15.96 15.19
C VAL A 143 0.47 -17.17 14.80
N GLU A 144 -0.84 -17.10 15.01
CA GLU A 144 -1.76 -18.20 14.70
C GLU A 144 -1.97 -18.37 13.20
N ARG A 145 -1.72 -17.30 12.42
CA ARG A 145 -1.94 -17.24 10.97
C ARG A 145 -3.36 -17.67 10.58
N PHE A 146 -4.32 -17.35 11.45
CA PHE A 146 -5.73 -17.57 11.16
C PHE A 146 -6.17 -16.71 9.97
N SER A 147 -7.28 -17.10 9.34
CA SER A 147 -7.89 -16.26 8.34
C SER A 147 -8.25 -14.89 8.94
N PRO A 148 -8.24 -13.81 8.15
CA PRO A 148 -8.64 -12.49 8.63
C PRO A 148 -10.03 -12.48 9.28
N GLY A 149 -10.98 -13.23 8.72
CA GLY A 149 -12.32 -13.37 9.27
C GLY A 149 -12.34 -14.01 10.66
N LEU A 150 -11.59 -15.10 10.87
CA LEU A 150 -11.50 -15.76 12.18
C LEU A 150 -10.78 -14.87 13.21
N SER A 151 -9.76 -14.13 12.77
CA SER A 151 -9.04 -13.18 13.64
C SER A 151 -9.95 -12.03 14.11
N ALA A 152 -10.72 -11.46 13.19
CA ALA A 152 -11.70 -10.41 13.51
C ALA A 152 -12.81 -10.92 14.45
N PHE A 153 -13.25 -12.18 14.27
CA PHE A 153 -14.21 -12.81 15.16
C PHE A 153 -13.70 -12.86 16.61
N TRP A 154 -12.49 -13.37 16.84
CA TRP A 154 -11.92 -13.47 18.20
C TRP A 154 -11.67 -12.09 18.83
N ALA A 155 -11.17 -11.12 18.07
CA ALA A 155 -11.00 -9.75 18.55
C ALA A 155 -12.36 -9.12 18.94
N SER A 156 -13.41 -9.38 18.16
CA SER A 156 -14.77 -8.91 18.45
C SER A 156 -15.36 -9.59 19.69
N MET A 157 -15.18 -10.90 19.87
CA MET A 157 -15.60 -11.61 21.08
C MET A 157 -14.92 -11.04 22.33
N PHE A 158 -13.63 -10.73 22.24
CA PHE A 158 -12.91 -10.11 23.34
C PHE A 158 -13.38 -8.67 23.61
N MET A 159 -13.74 -7.93 22.57
CA MET A 159 -14.33 -6.60 22.73
C MET A 159 -15.71 -6.65 23.42
N ILE A 160 -16.55 -7.63 23.06
CA ILE A 160 -17.83 -7.87 23.74
C ILE A 160 -17.61 -8.14 25.24
N PHE A 161 -16.63 -8.98 25.56
CA PHE A 161 -16.24 -9.25 26.94
C PHE A 161 -15.86 -7.97 27.69
N ILE A 162 -15.01 -7.11 27.11
CA ILE A 162 -14.60 -5.83 27.72
C ILE A 162 -15.80 -4.90 27.91
N VAL A 163 -16.69 -4.73 26.91
CA VAL A 163 -17.83 -3.80 27.02
C VAL A 163 -18.74 -4.18 28.19
N ILE A 164 -19.01 -5.47 28.38
CA ILE A 164 -19.83 -5.97 29.50
C ILE A 164 -19.11 -5.79 30.85
N THR A 165 -17.79 -6.04 30.90
CA THR A 165 -17.06 -6.16 32.17
C THR A 165 -16.35 -4.89 32.63
N GLN A 166 -16.06 -3.93 31.75
CA GLN A 166 -15.27 -2.73 32.09
C GLN A 166 -15.95 -1.85 33.14
N ARG A 167 -17.23 -1.53 32.96
CA ARG A 167 -17.99 -0.62 33.83
C ARG A 167 -18.17 -1.20 35.24
N PRO A 168 -18.62 -2.47 35.41
CA PRO A 168 -18.73 -3.05 36.74
C PRO A 168 -17.36 -3.23 37.42
N ALA A 169 -16.31 -3.57 36.68
CA ALA A 169 -14.96 -3.69 37.23
C ALA A 169 -14.40 -2.33 37.69
N LEU A 170 -14.61 -1.26 36.91
CA LEU A 170 -14.22 0.11 37.31
C LEU A 170 -15.03 0.60 38.53
N ALA A 171 -16.33 0.32 38.59
CA ALA A 171 -17.18 0.65 39.75
C ALA A 171 -16.68 -0.05 41.02
N LEU A 172 -16.29 -1.32 40.92
CA LEU A 172 -15.64 -2.09 41.99
C LEU A 172 -14.32 -1.46 42.42
N PHE A 173 -13.40 -1.19 41.49
CA PHE A 173 -12.08 -0.64 41.82
C PHE A 173 -12.11 0.78 42.35
N ARG A 174 -13.07 1.61 41.91
CA ARG A 174 -13.25 2.99 42.40
C ARG A 174 -14.09 3.07 43.67
N SER A 175 -14.68 1.95 44.13
CA SER A 175 -15.60 1.90 45.27
C SER A 175 -16.72 2.95 45.17
N LYS A 176 -17.15 3.25 43.94
CA LYS A 176 -18.16 4.27 43.60
C LYS A 176 -19.09 3.71 42.54
N GLY A 177 -20.39 3.72 42.80
CA GLY A 177 -21.44 3.31 41.87
C GLY A 177 -22.10 1.98 42.24
N ASP A 178 -23.34 1.80 41.77
CA ASP A 178 -24.09 0.55 41.93
C ASP A 178 -23.66 -0.45 40.83
N LEU A 179 -23.11 -1.59 41.24
CA LEU A 179 -22.68 -2.67 40.35
C LEU A 179 -23.81 -3.13 39.42
N ALA A 180 -25.06 -3.18 39.91
CA ALA A 180 -26.20 -3.64 39.12
C ALA A 180 -26.51 -2.66 37.97
N THR A 181 -26.43 -1.35 38.24
CA THR A 181 -26.60 -0.34 37.18
C THR A 181 -25.44 -0.37 36.19
N ALA A 182 -24.21 -0.57 36.64
CA ALA A 182 -23.03 -0.61 35.78
C ALA A 182 -23.03 -1.82 34.85
N THR A 183 -23.42 -3.01 35.33
CA THR A 183 -23.58 -4.21 34.48
C THR A 183 -24.70 -4.01 33.47
N LEU A 184 -25.87 -3.54 33.90
CA LEU A 184 -27.00 -3.29 33.02
C LEU A 184 -26.65 -2.29 31.92
N GLN A 185 -25.89 -1.25 32.25
CA GLN A 185 -25.41 -0.28 31.26
C GLN A 185 -24.43 -0.92 30.26
N GLY A 186 -23.51 -1.79 30.71
CA GLY A 186 -22.63 -2.54 29.80
C GLY A 186 -23.40 -3.40 28.79
N PHE A 187 -24.47 -4.07 29.22
CA PHE A 187 -25.35 -4.82 28.32
C PHE A 187 -26.13 -3.92 27.34
N LYS A 188 -26.60 -2.76 27.81
CA LYS A 188 -27.23 -1.76 26.92
C LYS A 188 -26.25 -1.25 25.87
N ASP A 189 -25.03 -0.92 26.27
CA ASP A 189 -23.98 -0.49 25.35
C ASP A 189 -23.65 -1.58 24.33
N LEU A 190 -23.56 -2.84 24.75
CA LEU A 190 -23.38 -3.98 23.85
C LEU A 190 -24.53 -4.09 22.85
N LEU A 191 -25.77 -4.03 23.31
CA LEU A 191 -26.95 -4.09 22.43
C LEU A 191 -26.94 -2.94 21.42
N HIS A 192 -26.65 -1.72 21.87
CA HIS A 192 -26.50 -0.56 20.99
C HIS A 192 -25.36 -0.76 19.99
N GLY A 193 -24.22 -1.31 20.42
CA GLY A 193 -23.08 -1.65 19.58
C GLY A 193 -23.43 -2.68 18.51
N LEU A 194 -24.15 -3.75 18.87
CA LEU A 194 -24.62 -4.78 17.92
C LEU A 194 -25.63 -4.22 16.92
N ILE A 195 -26.56 -3.36 17.36
CA ILE A 195 -27.53 -2.69 16.47
C ILE A 195 -26.79 -1.78 15.49
N SER A 196 -25.86 -0.94 15.97
CA SER A 196 -25.05 -0.07 15.13
C SER A 196 -24.18 -0.85 14.15
N GLY A 197 -23.56 -1.94 14.60
CA GLY A 197 -22.81 -2.86 13.73
C GLY A 197 -23.68 -3.48 12.64
N GLY A 198 -24.88 -3.95 12.99
CA GLY A 198 -25.85 -4.47 12.04
C GLY A 198 -26.29 -3.43 11.01
N ARG A 199 -26.62 -2.21 11.44
CA ARG A 199 -26.98 -1.09 10.55
C ARG A 199 -25.84 -0.72 9.60
N ASN A 200 -24.61 -0.64 10.10
CA ASN A 200 -23.43 -0.37 9.28
C ASN A 200 -23.16 -1.52 8.26
N MET A 201 -23.51 -2.77 8.61
CA MET A 201 -23.34 -3.92 7.74
C MET A 201 -24.34 -3.96 6.58
N VAL A 202 -25.54 -3.36 6.71
CA VAL A 202 -26.56 -3.37 5.63
C VAL A 202 -26.00 -2.80 4.33
N GLY A 203 -25.33 -1.64 4.40
CA GLY A 203 -24.74 -1.00 3.21
C GLY A 203 -23.64 -1.84 2.57
N ILE A 204 -22.75 -2.43 3.38
CA ILE A 204 -21.68 -3.31 2.91
C ILE A 204 -22.26 -4.58 2.27
N GLY A 205 -23.26 -5.19 2.90
CA GLY A 205 -23.92 -6.40 2.40
C GLY A 205 -24.54 -6.20 1.02
N VAL A 206 -25.33 -5.13 0.84
CA VAL A 206 -25.94 -4.81 -0.48
C VAL A 206 -24.87 -4.56 -1.54
N ALA A 207 -23.84 -3.78 -1.22
CA ALA A 207 -22.77 -3.50 -2.17
C ALA A 207 -21.96 -4.74 -2.56
N THR A 208 -21.64 -5.62 -1.59
CA THR A 208 -20.93 -6.88 -1.87
C THR A 208 -21.77 -7.86 -2.68
N ALA A 209 -23.08 -7.92 -2.46
CA ALA A 209 -23.98 -8.74 -3.28
C ALA A 209 -24.03 -8.24 -4.74
N ALA A 210 -24.16 -6.92 -4.93
CA ALA A 210 -24.12 -6.30 -6.25
C ALA A 210 -22.75 -6.52 -6.93
N ALA A 211 -21.65 -6.31 -6.21
CA ALA A 211 -20.30 -6.60 -6.67
C ALA A 211 -20.17 -8.06 -7.12
N GLY A 212 -20.65 -9.02 -6.33
CA GLY A 212 -20.63 -10.45 -6.68
C GLY A 212 -21.36 -10.76 -7.99
N ILE A 213 -22.51 -10.12 -8.24
CA ILE A 213 -23.24 -10.25 -9.52
C ILE A 213 -22.41 -9.69 -10.68
N VAL A 214 -21.77 -8.53 -10.50
CA VAL A 214 -20.88 -7.93 -11.51
C VAL A 214 -19.69 -8.86 -11.80
N VAL A 215 -18.99 -9.31 -10.76
CA VAL A 215 -17.84 -10.22 -10.90
C VAL A 215 -18.25 -11.51 -11.58
N GLY A 216 -19.37 -12.12 -11.17
CA GLY A 216 -19.89 -13.35 -11.79
C GLY A 216 -20.24 -13.14 -13.26
N THR A 217 -20.91 -12.02 -13.59
CA THR A 217 -21.26 -11.68 -14.98
C THR A 217 -20.00 -11.48 -15.83
N VAL A 218 -19.01 -10.72 -15.35
CA VAL A 218 -17.78 -10.47 -16.11
C VAL A 218 -16.97 -11.74 -16.31
N THR A 219 -16.86 -12.57 -15.27
CA THR A 219 -16.14 -13.85 -15.36
C THR A 219 -16.77 -14.77 -16.41
N LEU A 220 -18.11 -14.82 -16.47
CA LEU A 220 -18.84 -15.67 -17.41
C LEU A 220 -18.91 -15.10 -18.83
N THR A 221 -18.87 -13.78 -19.00
CA THR A 221 -19.01 -13.10 -20.30
C THR A 221 -17.67 -12.84 -20.99
N GLY A 222 -16.55 -12.96 -20.28
CA GLY A 222 -15.23 -12.65 -20.85
C GLY A 222 -14.96 -11.15 -21.01
N ILE A 223 -15.77 -10.27 -20.40
CA ILE A 223 -15.57 -8.80 -20.45
C ILE A 223 -14.15 -8.39 -20.03
N GLY A 224 -13.49 -9.15 -19.15
CA GLY A 224 -12.09 -8.90 -18.78
C GLY A 224 -11.14 -8.89 -19.99
N LEU A 225 -11.33 -9.80 -20.95
CA LEU A 225 -10.53 -9.84 -22.19
C LEU A 225 -10.82 -8.63 -23.08
N VAL A 226 -12.11 -8.27 -23.23
CA VAL A 226 -12.52 -7.07 -23.97
C VAL A 226 -11.95 -5.80 -23.36
N MET A 227 -11.86 -5.73 -22.03
CA MET A 227 -11.23 -4.61 -21.34
C MET A 227 -9.72 -4.57 -21.58
N THR A 228 -9.05 -5.72 -21.65
CA THR A 228 -7.64 -5.81 -22.05
C THR A 228 -7.44 -5.27 -23.46
N GLU A 229 -8.19 -5.77 -24.45
CA GLU A 229 -8.12 -5.32 -25.84
C GLU A 229 -8.42 -3.82 -25.97
N PHE A 230 -9.44 -3.33 -25.27
CA PHE A 230 -9.81 -1.92 -25.29
C PHE A 230 -8.71 -1.02 -24.74
N ILE A 231 -8.12 -1.39 -23.59
CA ILE A 231 -7.02 -0.61 -23.01
C ILE A 231 -5.79 -0.71 -23.90
N ASP A 232 -5.45 -1.88 -24.42
CA ASP A 232 -4.29 -2.07 -25.29
C ASP A 232 -4.40 -1.22 -26.57
N LEU A 233 -5.56 -1.26 -27.23
CA LEU A 233 -5.85 -0.46 -28.42
C LEU A 233 -5.66 1.04 -28.17
N ILE A 234 -6.21 1.56 -27.06
CA ILE A 234 -6.10 3.00 -26.75
C ILE A 234 -4.70 3.37 -26.26
N SER A 235 -4.02 2.44 -25.58
CA SER A 235 -2.66 2.64 -25.08
C SER A 235 -1.62 2.57 -26.19
N GLY A 236 -1.95 1.94 -27.32
CA GLY A 236 -1.04 1.72 -28.44
C GLY A 236 0.15 0.85 -28.05
N GLY A 237 -0.07 -0.15 -27.18
CA GLY A 237 0.98 -1.02 -26.64
C GLY A 237 1.90 -0.36 -25.61
N LEU A 238 1.65 0.89 -25.18
CA LEU A 238 2.47 1.58 -24.19
C LEU A 238 1.94 1.36 -22.76
N LEU A 239 2.78 0.80 -21.89
CA LEU A 239 2.40 0.51 -20.50
C LEU A 239 1.96 1.74 -19.68
N LEU A 240 2.58 2.92 -19.87
CA LEU A 240 2.25 4.10 -19.07
C LEU A 240 0.84 4.63 -19.37
N PRO A 241 0.42 4.83 -20.64
CA PRO A 241 -0.97 5.05 -20.99
C PRO A 241 -1.91 3.97 -20.45
N ALA A 242 -1.54 2.69 -20.55
CA ALA A 242 -2.36 1.61 -20.03
C ALA A 242 -2.62 1.75 -18.52
N LEU A 243 -1.58 2.00 -17.73
CA LEU A 243 -1.71 2.27 -16.29
C LEU A 243 -2.61 3.48 -16.00
N LEU A 244 -2.54 4.54 -16.81
CA LEU A 244 -3.39 5.72 -16.66
C LEU A 244 -4.87 5.41 -16.95
N PHE A 245 -5.15 4.66 -18.02
CA PHE A 245 -6.52 4.23 -18.33
C PHE A 245 -7.06 3.24 -17.30
N THR A 246 -6.25 2.27 -16.86
CA THR A 246 -6.61 1.36 -15.78
C THR A 246 -6.91 2.12 -14.50
N ALA A 247 -6.10 3.11 -14.13
CA ALA A 247 -6.34 3.98 -12.97
C ALA A 247 -7.67 4.74 -13.09
N ALA A 248 -7.95 5.34 -14.25
CA ALA A 248 -9.20 6.04 -14.50
C ALA A 248 -10.42 5.12 -14.41
N ILE A 249 -10.33 3.90 -14.98
CA ILE A 249 -11.40 2.90 -14.90
C ILE A 249 -11.60 2.45 -13.45
N CYS A 250 -10.52 2.24 -12.68
CA CYS A 250 -10.62 1.90 -11.26
C CYS A 250 -11.33 3.00 -10.45
N LEU A 251 -11.02 4.28 -10.72
CA LEU A 251 -11.68 5.42 -10.07
C LEU A 251 -13.18 5.49 -10.40
N ILE A 252 -13.55 5.29 -11.68
CA ILE A 252 -14.94 5.33 -12.12
C ILE A 252 -15.73 4.15 -11.53
N LEU A 253 -15.14 2.95 -11.58
CA LEU A 253 -15.78 1.71 -11.17
C LEU A 253 -15.93 1.62 -9.65
N GLY A 254 -14.96 2.17 -8.90
CA GLY A 254 -15.00 2.21 -7.45
C GLY A 254 -15.96 3.25 -6.87
N MET A 255 -16.35 4.24 -7.67
CA MET A 255 -17.15 5.38 -7.23
C MET A 255 -18.49 4.94 -6.64
N GLY A 256 -18.70 5.25 -5.35
CA GLY A 256 -19.97 4.99 -4.65
C GLY A 256 -20.09 3.59 -4.06
N LEU A 257 -19.04 2.77 -4.12
CA LEU A 257 -18.96 1.46 -3.48
C LEU A 257 -18.20 1.56 -2.15
N PRO A 258 -18.60 0.87 -1.08
CA PRO A 258 -17.75 0.70 0.10
C PRO A 258 -16.41 0.09 -0.27
N THR A 259 -15.33 0.54 0.38
CA THR A 259 -13.93 0.18 0.06
C THR A 259 -13.69 -1.33 -0.13
N THR A 260 -14.34 -2.18 0.68
CA THR A 260 -14.26 -3.64 0.53
C THR A 260 -14.90 -4.15 -0.77
N ALA A 261 -16.12 -3.68 -1.08
CA ALA A 261 -16.84 -4.07 -2.29
C ALA A 261 -16.14 -3.51 -3.53
N ASN A 262 -15.68 -2.27 -3.45
CA ASN A 262 -14.86 -1.61 -4.45
C ASN A 262 -13.63 -2.47 -4.79
N TYR A 263 -12.81 -2.84 -3.79
CA TYR A 263 -11.63 -3.68 -4.03
C TYR A 263 -11.97 -5.00 -4.73
N ILE A 264 -13.04 -5.70 -4.32
CA ILE A 264 -13.47 -6.94 -4.98
C ILE A 264 -13.76 -6.68 -6.47
N VAL A 265 -14.53 -5.63 -6.78
CA VAL A 265 -14.85 -5.28 -8.17
C VAL A 265 -13.60 -4.89 -8.96
N VAL A 266 -12.82 -3.90 -8.51
CA VAL A 266 -11.67 -3.42 -9.29
C VAL A 266 -10.57 -4.48 -9.41
N SER A 267 -10.32 -5.28 -8.38
CA SER A 267 -9.27 -6.31 -8.44
C SER A 267 -9.63 -7.48 -9.34
N THR A 268 -10.88 -7.91 -9.37
CA THR A 268 -11.33 -9.00 -10.26
C THR A 268 -11.35 -8.58 -11.71
N LEU A 269 -11.65 -7.30 -12.00
CA LEU A 269 -11.74 -6.82 -13.38
C LEU A 269 -10.40 -6.30 -13.91
N MET A 270 -9.72 -5.45 -13.16
CA MET A 270 -8.59 -4.67 -13.67
C MET A 270 -7.22 -5.29 -13.37
N ALA A 271 -7.10 -6.13 -12.32
CA ALA A 271 -5.82 -6.78 -12.05
C ALA A 271 -5.39 -7.74 -13.16
N PRO A 272 -6.26 -8.64 -13.69
CA PRO A 272 -5.88 -9.52 -14.79
C PRO A 272 -5.55 -8.74 -16.07
N VAL A 273 -6.28 -7.66 -16.34
CA VAL A 273 -6.03 -6.76 -17.47
C VAL A 273 -4.64 -6.15 -17.39
N LEU A 274 -4.27 -5.60 -16.22
CA LEU A 274 -2.97 -4.98 -16.04
C LEU A 274 -1.82 -6.00 -16.12
N VAL A 275 -2.02 -7.22 -15.60
CA VAL A 275 -1.04 -8.30 -15.74
C VAL A 275 -0.81 -8.66 -17.21
N SER A 276 -1.87 -8.76 -18.01
CA SER A 276 -1.77 -9.07 -19.44
C SER A 276 -0.98 -7.99 -20.18
N ILE A 277 -1.41 -6.72 -20.08
CA ILE A 277 -0.78 -5.62 -20.82
C ILE A 277 0.68 -5.42 -20.41
N ALA A 278 0.99 -5.62 -19.13
CA ALA A 278 2.36 -5.54 -18.67
C ALA A 278 3.22 -6.67 -19.28
N GLY A 279 2.69 -7.90 -19.36
CA GLY A 279 3.33 -9.01 -20.07
C GLY A 279 3.59 -8.69 -21.54
N ASP A 280 2.59 -8.15 -22.23
CA ASP A 280 2.68 -7.75 -23.65
C ASP A 280 3.72 -6.64 -23.86
N SER A 281 3.88 -5.75 -22.88
CA SER A 281 4.91 -4.71 -22.85
C SER A 281 6.31 -5.22 -22.44
N GLY A 282 6.49 -6.54 -22.24
CA GLY A 282 7.74 -7.14 -21.77
C GLY A 282 8.08 -6.80 -20.31
N LEU A 283 7.11 -6.51 -19.46
CA LEU A 283 7.32 -6.20 -18.05
C LEU A 283 6.51 -7.13 -17.16
N VAL A 284 7.20 -8.10 -16.54
CA VAL A 284 6.59 -8.97 -15.52
C VAL A 284 6.44 -8.19 -14.22
N LEU A 285 5.21 -7.81 -13.88
CA LEU A 285 4.90 -7.11 -12.64
C LEU A 285 4.62 -8.11 -11.51
N PRO A 286 5.17 -7.91 -10.30
CA PRO A 286 4.77 -8.69 -9.15
C PRO A 286 3.26 -8.55 -8.92
N LEU A 287 2.55 -9.67 -8.75
CA LEU A 287 1.09 -9.67 -8.57
C LEU A 287 0.65 -8.77 -7.40
N ILE A 288 1.43 -8.72 -6.32
CA ILE A 288 1.14 -7.84 -5.19
C ILE A 288 1.18 -6.36 -5.58
N ALA A 289 2.06 -5.96 -6.49
CA ALA A 289 2.12 -4.59 -7.00
C ALA A 289 0.86 -4.26 -7.79
N VAL A 290 0.40 -5.17 -8.65
CA VAL A 290 -0.83 -5.01 -9.43
C VAL A 290 -2.06 -4.89 -8.51
N HIS A 291 -2.19 -5.78 -7.53
CA HIS A 291 -3.29 -5.74 -6.56
C HIS A 291 -3.25 -4.47 -5.70
N LEU A 292 -2.07 -4.02 -5.26
CA LEU A 292 -1.92 -2.75 -4.56
C LEU A 292 -2.25 -1.56 -5.49
N PHE A 293 -1.89 -1.62 -6.77
CA PHE A 293 -2.19 -0.56 -7.73
C PHE A 293 -3.71 -0.34 -7.84
N VAL A 294 -4.46 -1.38 -8.17
CA VAL A 294 -5.93 -1.29 -8.28
C VAL A 294 -6.58 -0.98 -6.92
N PHE A 295 -6.02 -1.47 -5.81
CA PHE A 295 -6.50 -1.14 -4.47
C PHE A 295 -6.35 0.36 -4.15
N TYR A 296 -5.21 0.96 -4.47
CA TYR A 296 -4.96 2.39 -4.22
C TYR A 296 -5.91 3.28 -5.03
N PHE A 297 -6.21 2.93 -6.29
CA PHE A 297 -7.20 3.67 -7.07
C PHE A 297 -8.63 3.38 -6.62
N GLY A 298 -8.91 2.16 -6.15
CA GLY A 298 -10.17 1.83 -5.48
C GLY A 298 -10.41 2.75 -4.29
N ILE A 299 -9.49 2.81 -3.32
CA ILE A 299 -9.67 3.66 -2.13
C ILE A 299 -9.74 5.16 -2.47
N LEU A 300 -9.04 5.59 -3.52
CA LEU A 300 -9.06 6.98 -3.98
C LEU A 300 -10.39 7.35 -4.68
N ALA A 301 -11.10 6.37 -5.23
CA ALA A 301 -12.43 6.56 -5.82
C ALA A 301 -13.43 7.10 -4.78
N ASP A 302 -13.34 6.62 -3.54
CA ASP A 302 -14.21 7.02 -2.43
C ASP A 302 -14.01 8.50 -2.03
N ASP A 303 -12.82 9.07 -2.30
CA ASP A 303 -12.49 10.49 -2.07
C ASP A 303 -12.82 11.38 -3.27
N THR A 304 -13.02 10.80 -4.46
CA THR A 304 -13.21 11.54 -5.71
C THR A 304 -14.60 12.22 -5.74
N PRO A 305 -14.69 13.54 -6.01
CA PRO A 305 -15.97 14.20 -6.23
C PRO A 305 -16.73 13.59 -7.42
N PRO A 306 -18.05 13.38 -7.33
CA PRO A 306 -18.99 13.88 -6.32
C PRO A 306 -19.23 12.94 -5.12
N VAL A 307 -18.49 11.83 -4.94
CA VAL A 307 -18.79 10.84 -3.88
C VAL A 307 -18.24 11.23 -2.52
N GLY A 308 -16.94 11.52 -2.43
CA GLY A 308 -16.20 12.07 -1.28
C GLY A 308 -16.89 12.12 0.10
N LEU A 309 -17.36 11.00 0.67
CA LEU A 309 -18.22 11.00 1.87
C LEU A 309 -17.60 11.74 3.07
N ALA A 310 -16.27 11.60 3.23
CA ALA A 310 -15.52 12.32 4.25
C ALA A 310 -15.55 13.84 4.05
N ALA A 311 -15.51 14.30 2.80
CA ALA A 311 -15.63 15.72 2.47
C ALA A 311 -17.03 16.27 2.77
N TYR A 312 -18.10 15.48 2.59
CA TYR A 312 -19.45 15.87 3.01
C TYR A 312 -19.55 16.01 4.54
N ALA A 313 -18.96 15.09 5.30
CA ALA A 313 -18.91 15.18 6.76
C ALA A 313 -18.08 16.39 7.22
N ALA A 314 -16.90 16.61 6.62
CA ALA A 314 -16.05 17.75 6.92
C ALA A 314 -16.71 19.09 6.57
N ALA A 315 -17.44 19.15 5.45
CA ALA A 315 -18.23 20.32 5.06
C ALA A 315 -19.36 20.61 6.05
N ALA A 316 -20.03 19.58 6.58
CA ALA A 316 -21.05 19.74 7.62
C ALA A 316 -20.48 20.32 8.93
N ILE A 317 -19.26 19.92 9.32
CA ILE A 317 -18.58 20.44 10.51
C ILE A 317 -18.11 21.89 10.27
N SER A 318 -17.48 22.16 9.13
CA SER A 318 -16.91 23.47 8.79
C SER A 318 -17.93 24.47 8.25
N ARG A 319 -19.19 24.05 8.04
CA ARG A 319 -20.26 24.81 7.35
C ARG A 319 -19.85 25.26 5.93
N GLY A 320 -19.03 24.46 5.26
CA GLY A 320 -18.56 24.69 3.89
C GLY A 320 -19.45 24.04 2.81
N ASP A 321 -19.12 24.30 1.54
CA ASP A 321 -19.73 23.60 0.41
C ASP A 321 -19.11 22.19 0.26
N PRO A 322 -19.90 21.10 0.24
CA PRO A 322 -19.37 19.74 0.17
C PRO A 322 -18.55 19.43 -1.08
N ILE A 323 -18.94 19.96 -2.24
CA ILE A 323 -18.24 19.70 -3.51
C ILE A 323 -16.90 20.44 -3.54
N ARG A 324 -16.87 21.71 -3.10
CA ARG A 324 -15.60 22.45 -2.98
C ARG A 324 -14.67 21.82 -1.96
N THR A 325 -15.21 21.35 -0.83
CA THR A 325 -14.45 20.62 0.19
C THR A 325 -13.88 19.33 -0.40
N GLY A 326 -14.66 18.60 -1.19
CA GLY A 326 -14.22 17.38 -1.87
C GLY A 326 -13.14 17.63 -2.91
N ILE A 327 -13.28 18.65 -3.76
CA ILE A 327 -12.25 19.03 -4.75
C ILE A 327 -10.94 19.40 -4.04
N GLN A 328 -11.02 20.13 -2.94
CA GLN A 328 -9.85 20.49 -2.15
C GLN A 328 -9.19 19.25 -1.49
N GLY A 329 -10.00 18.36 -0.90
CA GLY A 329 -9.54 17.09 -0.33
C GLY A 329 -8.84 16.21 -1.37
N PHE A 330 -9.49 15.98 -2.51
CA PHE A 330 -8.93 15.21 -3.62
C PHE A 330 -7.63 15.81 -4.16
N THR A 331 -7.53 17.14 -4.21
CA THR A 331 -6.28 17.82 -4.60
C THR A 331 -5.14 17.57 -3.60
N TYR A 332 -5.44 17.41 -2.31
CA TYR A 332 -4.45 17.00 -1.31
C TYR A 332 -4.07 15.52 -1.45
N ASP A 333 -5.00 14.68 -1.89
CA ASP A 333 -4.81 13.23 -2.02
C ASP A 333 -4.26 12.78 -3.38
N ILE A 334 -4.20 13.65 -4.39
CA ILE A 334 -3.61 13.35 -5.71
C ILE A 334 -2.18 12.79 -5.63
N ARG A 335 -1.42 13.12 -4.58
CA ARG A 335 -0.09 12.53 -4.35
C ARG A 335 -0.13 11.02 -4.09
N THR A 336 -1.21 10.53 -3.48
CA THR A 336 -1.42 9.12 -3.17
C THR A 336 -1.68 8.36 -4.47
N ALA A 337 -2.23 9.03 -5.49
CA ALA A 337 -2.40 8.49 -6.84
C ALA A 337 -1.06 8.23 -7.56
N VAL A 338 0.00 8.98 -7.24
CA VAL A 338 1.33 8.82 -7.89
C VAL A 338 2.07 7.60 -7.35
N LEU A 339 1.89 7.27 -6.07
CA LEU A 339 2.64 6.20 -5.40
C LEU A 339 2.48 4.83 -6.09
N PRO A 340 1.28 4.42 -6.55
CA PRO A 340 1.09 3.24 -7.40
C PRO A 340 1.96 3.18 -8.63
N PHE A 341 2.03 4.26 -9.41
CA PHE A 341 2.92 4.31 -10.57
C PHE A 341 4.39 4.14 -10.14
N MET A 342 4.80 4.78 -9.05
CA MET A 342 6.19 4.69 -8.60
C MET A 342 6.58 3.27 -8.22
N PHE A 343 5.73 2.53 -7.49
CA PHE A 343 6.09 1.18 -7.07
C PHE A 343 5.96 0.13 -8.17
N ILE A 344 5.17 0.39 -9.22
CA ILE A 344 5.12 -0.44 -10.43
C ILE A 344 6.44 -0.35 -11.19
N PHE A 345 7.03 0.85 -11.29
CA PHE A 345 8.32 1.05 -11.95
C PHE A 345 9.54 0.93 -11.02
N ASN A 346 9.33 0.84 -9.69
CA ASN A 346 10.36 0.62 -8.69
C ASN A 346 9.82 -0.27 -7.56
N THR A 347 9.89 -1.57 -7.75
CA THR A 347 9.38 -2.59 -6.82
C THR A 347 10.13 -2.61 -5.48
N GLN A 348 11.29 -1.94 -5.36
CA GLN A 348 11.97 -1.76 -4.07
C GLN A 348 11.14 -0.94 -3.08
N LEU A 349 10.23 -0.08 -3.57
CA LEU A 349 9.25 0.60 -2.72
C LEU A 349 8.31 -0.39 -2.01
N LEU A 350 8.11 -1.58 -2.59
CA LEU A 350 7.37 -2.69 -1.97
C LEU A 350 8.31 -3.63 -1.19
N MET A 351 9.57 -3.28 -0.95
CA MET A 351 10.56 -4.18 -0.34
C MET A 351 10.79 -5.49 -1.12
N ILE A 352 10.68 -5.43 -2.44
CA ILE A 352 11.00 -6.53 -3.38
C ILE A 352 12.36 -6.23 -4.02
N GLY A 353 13.23 -7.25 -4.13
CA GLY A 353 14.56 -7.08 -4.74
C GLY A 353 15.48 -6.16 -3.94
N ILE A 354 15.54 -6.37 -2.62
CA ILE A 354 16.44 -5.69 -1.70
C ILE A 354 17.36 -6.75 -1.09
N ASP A 355 18.63 -6.72 -1.47
CA ASP A 355 19.61 -7.73 -1.06
C ASP A 355 20.39 -7.32 0.19
N HIS A 356 20.52 -6.01 0.42
CA HIS A 356 21.33 -5.45 1.50
C HIS A 356 20.59 -4.38 2.31
N TRP A 357 20.89 -4.30 3.62
CA TRP A 357 20.26 -3.33 4.53
C TRP A 357 20.52 -1.86 4.14
N TRP A 358 21.66 -1.59 3.48
CA TRP A 358 21.99 -0.25 2.99
C TRP A 358 21.06 0.18 1.84
N GLU A 359 20.70 -0.74 0.94
CA GLU A 359 19.74 -0.46 -0.13
C GLU A 359 18.35 -0.18 0.42
N LEU A 360 17.94 -0.93 1.46
CA LEU A 360 16.71 -0.65 2.19
C LEU A 360 16.72 0.77 2.76
N LEU A 361 17.79 1.14 3.46
CA LEU A 361 17.93 2.47 4.06
C LEU A 361 17.88 3.57 2.98
N LEU A 362 18.62 3.39 1.88
CA LEU A 362 18.61 4.33 0.77
C LEU A 362 17.22 4.47 0.15
N THR A 363 16.51 3.36 -0.08
CA THR A 363 15.13 3.36 -0.62
C THR A 363 14.18 4.10 0.31
N ILE A 364 14.24 3.85 1.62
CA ILE A 364 13.39 4.53 2.60
C ILE A 364 13.67 6.03 2.61
N VAL A 365 14.94 6.43 2.72
CA VAL A 365 15.33 7.84 2.78
C VAL A 365 14.97 8.55 1.48
N SER A 366 15.28 7.97 0.33
CA SER A 366 14.99 8.57 -0.97
C SER A 366 13.50 8.71 -1.21
N ALA A 367 12.69 7.69 -0.85
CA ALA A 367 11.25 7.72 -1.04
C ALA A 367 10.55 8.72 -0.10
N VAL A 368 11.01 8.86 1.16
CA VAL A 368 10.53 9.89 2.08
C VAL A 368 10.89 11.28 1.58
N VAL A 369 12.13 11.52 1.15
CA VAL A 369 12.53 12.82 0.60
C VAL A 369 11.74 13.12 -0.67
N ALA A 370 11.60 12.15 -1.58
CA ALA A 370 10.88 12.31 -2.83
C ALA A 370 9.41 12.69 -2.60
N ILE A 371 8.69 11.98 -1.71
CA ILE A 371 7.27 12.31 -1.45
C ILE A 371 7.10 13.70 -0.81
N LEU A 372 8.04 14.12 0.04
CA LEU A 372 8.00 15.45 0.66
C LEU A 372 8.25 16.55 -0.38
N LEU A 373 9.18 16.33 -1.32
CA LEU A 373 9.41 17.26 -2.43
C LEU A 373 8.24 17.28 -3.40
N PHE A 374 7.63 16.12 -3.68
CA PHE A 374 6.41 16.02 -4.47
C PHE A 374 5.27 16.81 -3.84
N ALA A 375 5.04 16.62 -2.54
CA ALA A 375 4.05 17.38 -1.77
C ALA A 375 4.35 18.88 -1.79
N ALA A 376 5.61 19.30 -1.59
CA ALA A 376 5.98 20.73 -1.67
C ALA A 376 5.73 21.31 -3.07
N ALA A 377 5.99 20.53 -4.12
CA ALA A 377 5.77 20.92 -5.50
C ALA A 377 4.28 21.08 -5.82
N THR A 378 3.45 20.09 -5.48
CA THR A 378 1.99 20.14 -5.72
C THR A 378 1.31 21.23 -4.90
N GLN A 379 1.82 21.52 -3.70
CA GLN A 379 1.33 22.60 -2.85
C GLN A 379 1.82 23.99 -3.26
N GLY A 380 2.74 24.09 -4.23
CA GLY A 380 3.34 25.36 -4.67
C GLY A 380 4.12 26.09 -3.58
N TYR A 381 4.55 25.37 -2.53
CA TYR A 381 5.21 25.95 -1.37
C TYR A 381 6.21 24.97 -0.78
N PHE A 382 7.44 25.44 -0.54
CA PHE A 382 8.48 24.67 0.12
C PHE A 382 9.05 25.40 1.34
N LEU A 383 9.98 26.34 1.13
CA LEU A 383 10.43 27.26 2.19
C LEU A 383 9.76 28.63 2.09
N VAL A 384 9.39 28.98 0.86
CA VAL A 384 8.60 30.14 0.46
C VAL A 384 7.69 29.66 -0.69
N ARG A 385 6.78 30.54 -1.14
CA ARG A 385 6.00 30.29 -2.35
C ARG A 385 6.95 29.95 -3.52
N SER A 386 6.76 28.76 -4.09
CA SER A 386 7.57 28.26 -5.19
C SER A 386 7.16 28.94 -6.49
N ARG A 387 8.12 29.25 -7.34
CA ARG A 387 7.84 29.67 -8.72
C ARG A 387 7.58 28.43 -9.58
N ILE A 388 6.89 28.57 -10.72
CA ILE A 388 6.51 27.43 -11.59
C ILE A 388 7.73 26.57 -11.97
N TRP A 389 8.82 27.18 -12.43
CA TRP A 389 10.07 26.46 -12.71
C TRP A 389 10.68 25.75 -11.49
N GLU A 390 10.58 26.31 -10.27
CA GLU A 390 11.02 25.61 -9.05
C GLU A 390 10.14 24.40 -8.76
N THR A 391 8.83 24.53 -8.95
CA THR A 391 7.89 23.41 -8.86
C THR A 391 8.24 22.32 -9.87
N LEU A 392 8.51 22.68 -11.13
CA LEU A 392 8.94 21.71 -12.16
C LEU A 392 10.26 21.02 -11.79
N LEU A 393 11.24 21.76 -11.27
CA LEU A 393 12.51 21.18 -10.82
C LEU A 393 12.31 20.30 -9.58
N LEU A 394 11.44 20.67 -8.63
CA LEU A 394 11.10 19.82 -7.48
C LEU A 394 10.43 18.52 -7.92
N LEU A 395 9.53 18.57 -8.91
CA LEU A 395 8.94 17.37 -9.52
C LEU A 395 9.99 16.49 -10.20
N LEU A 396 10.94 17.11 -10.93
CA LEU A 396 12.05 16.40 -11.58
C LEU A 396 12.97 15.71 -10.54
N VAL A 397 13.31 16.40 -9.46
CA VAL A 397 14.08 15.84 -8.34
C VAL A 397 13.31 14.68 -7.71
N SER A 398 12.03 14.87 -7.40
CA SER A 398 11.17 13.81 -6.85
C SER A 398 11.12 12.58 -7.77
N PHE A 399 10.89 12.76 -9.06
CA PHE A 399 10.86 11.68 -10.04
C PHE A 399 12.19 10.92 -10.08
N THR A 400 13.31 11.65 -10.09
CA THR A 400 14.66 11.07 -10.12
C THR A 400 14.98 10.27 -8.86
N LEU A 401 14.52 10.72 -7.69
CA LEU A 401 14.71 10.00 -6.43
C LEU A 401 13.88 8.72 -6.34
N PHE A 402 12.63 8.75 -6.82
CA PHE A 402 11.77 7.58 -6.83
C PHE A 402 12.14 6.55 -7.91
N ARG A 403 12.55 6.99 -9.09
CA ARG A 403 12.92 6.12 -10.22
C ARG A 403 14.30 6.51 -10.79
N PRO A 404 15.39 6.31 -10.03
CA PRO A 404 16.73 6.68 -10.50
C PRO A 404 17.18 5.82 -11.69
N GLY A 405 16.71 4.57 -11.78
CA GLY A 405 17.03 3.65 -12.88
C GLY A 405 16.62 4.19 -14.25
N TYR A 406 15.53 4.96 -14.34
CA TYR A 406 15.05 5.51 -15.61
C TYR A 406 16.14 6.23 -16.41
N TRP A 407 16.98 7.03 -15.76
CA TRP A 407 18.03 7.78 -16.45
C TRP A 407 19.22 6.91 -16.81
N ILE A 408 19.54 5.91 -15.98
CA ILE A 408 20.61 4.96 -16.26
C ILE A 408 20.21 4.05 -17.41
N ASP A 409 18.96 3.58 -17.46
CA ASP A 409 18.43 2.72 -18.52
C ASP A 409 18.51 3.38 -19.91
N GLN A 410 18.38 4.72 -19.96
CA GLN A 410 18.51 5.49 -21.21
C GLN A 410 19.96 5.61 -21.68
N LEU A 411 20.93 5.54 -20.77
CA LEU A 411 22.37 5.63 -21.07
C LEU A 411 23.00 4.25 -21.25
N TYR A 412 22.51 3.27 -20.49
CA TYR A 412 22.98 1.89 -20.42
C TYR A 412 21.74 0.98 -20.43
N PRO A 413 21.35 0.41 -21.58
CA PRO A 413 20.19 -0.47 -21.66
C PRO A 413 20.31 -1.65 -20.67
N PRO A 414 19.24 -2.01 -19.93
CA PRO A 414 19.27 -3.06 -18.92
C PRO A 414 19.41 -4.47 -19.50
N LEU A 415 19.01 -4.63 -20.76
CA LEU A 415 18.97 -5.91 -21.45
C LEU A 415 19.84 -5.84 -22.71
N LYS A 416 20.67 -6.86 -22.89
CA LYS A 416 21.35 -7.13 -24.15
C LYS A 416 20.52 -8.14 -24.93
N LEU A 417 20.08 -7.75 -26.12
CA LEU A 417 19.46 -8.65 -27.07
C LEU A 417 20.54 -9.50 -27.74
N VAL A 418 20.47 -10.81 -27.56
CA VAL A 418 21.29 -11.80 -28.29
C VAL A 418 20.40 -12.53 -29.27
N GLU A 419 20.88 -12.79 -30.49
CA GLU A 419 20.09 -13.47 -31.52
C GLU A 419 19.61 -14.86 -31.08
N GLY A 420 18.40 -15.22 -31.52
CA GLY A 420 17.75 -16.48 -31.19
C GLY A 420 18.54 -17.74 -31.52
N ALA A 421 19.47 -17.69 -32.48
CA ALA A 421 20.31 -18.83 -32.83
C ALA A 421 21.17 -19.36 -31.66
N SER A 422 21.46 -18.52 -30.65
CA SER A 422 22.26 -18.89 -29.47
C SER A 422 21.41 -19.40 -28.29
N VAL A 423 20.10 -19.58 -28.45
CA VAL A 423 19.16 -19.91 -27.36
C VAL A 423 19.55 -21.20 -26.65
N LEU A 424 19.93 -22.24 -27.39
CA LEU A 424 20.28 -23.54 -26.82
C LEU A 424 21.55 -23.46 -25.96
N GLU A 425 22.60 -22.79 -26.45
CA GLU A 425 23.86 -22.63 -25.72
C GLU A 425 23.68 -21.80 -24.44
N ILE A 426 22.90 -20.71 -24.53
CA ILE A 426 22.62 -19.85 -23.38
C ILE A 426 21.74 -20.57 -22.36
N ALA A 427 20.71 -21.31 -22.80
CA ALA A 427 19.87 -22.11 -21.94
C ALA A 427 20.67 -23.20 -21.22
N GLU A 428 21.64 -23.83 -21.88
CA GLU A 428 22.54 -24.81 -21.25
C GLU A 428 23.43 -24.17 -20.17
N GLY A 429 23.99 -22.98 -20.45
CA GLY A 429 24.90 -22.26 -19.55
C GLY A 429 24.25 -21.67 -18.28
N MET A 430 22.92 -21.57 -18.22
CA MET A 430 22.22 -20.96 -17.09
C MET A 430 22.26 -21.79 -15.79
N PRO A 431 22.15 -21.17 -14.60
CA PRO A 431 22.10 -21.88 -13.32
C PRO A 431 20.94 -22.89 -13.22
N ASP A 432 21.06 -23.88 -12.33
CA ASP A 432 19.99 -24.84 -12.03
C ASP A 432 18.72 -24.14 -11.55
N GLY A 433 17.57 -24.43 -12.18
CA GLY A 433 16.30 -23.79 -11.84
C GLY A 433 16.26 -22.28 -12.16
N GLY A 434 17.19 -21.77 -12.96
CA GLY A 434 17.16 -20.39 -13.45
C GLY A 434 16.02 -20.15 -14.43
N SER A 435 15.80 -18.89 -14.80
CA SER A 435 14.83 -18.50 -15.82
C SER A 435 15.54 -17.89 -17.03
N ILE A 436 14.98 -18.11 -18.22
CA ILE A 436 15.42 -17.47 -19.46
C ILE A 436 14.32 -16.56 -19.99
N ARG A 437 14.71 -15.38 -20.48
CA ARG A 437 13.78 -14.43 -21.06
C ARG A 437 13.96 -14.41 -22.58
N LEU A 438 12.90 -14.82 -23.27
CA LEU A 438 12.89 -15.03 -24.72
C LEU A 438 11.87 -14.10 -25.37
N MET A 439 12.28 -13.47 -26.48
CA MET A 439 11.42 -12.67 -27.33
C MET A 439 10.93 -13.53 -28.50
N PHE A 440 9.61 -13.71 -28.55
CA PHE A 440 8.92 -14.44 -29.60
C PHE A 440 8.26 -13.48 -30.57
N GLU A 441 8.22 -13.84 -31.85
CA GLU A 441 7.46 -13.15 -32.89
C GLU A 441 6.73 -14.18 -33.75
N GLY A 442 5.44 -13.98 -33.98
CA GLY A 442 4.64 -14.90 -34.79
C GLY A 442 3.29 -14.32 -35.19
N GLU A 443 2.48 -15.13 -35.85
CA GLU A 443 1.11 -14.77 -36.23
C GLU A 443 0.15 -15.32 -35.18
N SER A 444 -0.77 -14.48 -34.71
CA SER A 444 -1.87 -14.87 -33.82
C SER A 444 -2.97 -15.58 -34.61
N LEU A 445 -3.89 -16.25 -33.89
CA LEU A 445 -5.07 -16.90 -34.47
C LEU A 445 -5.96 -15.97 -35.32
N GLU A 446 -5.89 -14.66 -35.10
CA GLU A 446 -6.63 -13.64 -35.84
C GLU A 446 -5.90 -13.13 -37.10
N GLY A 447 -4.69 -13.64 -37.38
CA GLY A 447 -3.86 -13.23 -38.51
C GLY A 447 -3.05 -11.96 -38.27
N ASN A 448 -2.98 -11.48 -37.02
CA ASN A 448 -2.16 -10.32 -36.66
C ASN A 448 -0.75 -10.77 -36.27
N GLN A 449 0.27 -10.04 -36.70
CA GLN A 449 1.66 -10.25 -36.30
C GLN A 449 1.84 -9.74 -34.86
N VAL A 450 2.26 -10.63 -33.96
CA VAL A 450 2.44 -10.37 -32.53
C VAL A 450 3.87 -10.65 -32.12
N ALA A 451 4.45 -9.76 -31.32
CA ALA A 451 5.73 -9.98 -30.66
C ALA A 451 5.53 -9.89 -29.15
N THR A 452 6.07 -10.85 -28.41
CA THR A 452 5.96 -10.88 -26.94
C THR A 452 7.26 -11.34 -26.31
N SER A 453 7.50 -10.93 -25.07
CA SER A 453 8.68 -11.34 -24.29
C SER A 453 8.25 -12.08 -23.05
N VAL A 454 8.68 -13.32 -22.91
CA VAL A 454 8.26 -14.21 -21.82
C VAL A 454 9.47 -14.71 -21.06
N GLU A 455 9.36 -14.67 -19.73
CA GLU A 455 10.32 -15.31 -18.83
C GLU A 455 9.84 -16.74 -18.53
N LEU A 456 10.66 -17.72 -18.91
CA LEU A 456 10.36 -19.14 -18.77
C LEU A 456 11.30 -19.78 -17.75
N PRO A 457 10.77 -20.53 -16.77
CA PRO A 457 11.60 -21.27 -15.82
C PRO A 457 12.27 -22.44 -16.54
N LEU A 458 13.59 -22.53 -16.42
CA LEU A 458 14.35 -23.66 -16.90
C LEU A 458 14.36 -24.75 -15.82
N GLY A 459 14.24 -26.00 -16.24
CA GLY A 459 14.42 -27.16 -15.38
C GLY A 459 15.85 -27.32 -14.83
N PRO A 460 16.15 -28.47 -14.18
CA PRO A 460 17.50 -28.80 -13.73
C PRO A 460 18.51 -28.79 -14.89
N LYS A 461 19.81 -28.66 -14.60
CA LYS A 461 20.86 -28.68 -15.62
C LYS A 461 20.76 -29.93 -16.47
N ALA A 462 20.59 -29.67 -17.75
CA ALA A 462 20.44 -30.62 -18.82
C ALA A 462 20.89 -29.92 -20.12
N SER A 463 20.79 -30.59 -21.26
CA SER A 463 21.02 -29.96 -22.56
C SER A 463 20.06 -28.78 -22.76
N GLY A 464 20.48 -27.75 -23.52
CA GLY A 464 19.65 -26.56 -23.76
C GLY A 464 18.24 -26.88 -24.27
N SER A 465 18.10 -27.91 -25.11
CA SER A 465 16.82 -28.41 -25.61
C SER A 465 15.94 -29.02 -24.52
N GLU A 466 16.48 -29.93 -23.69
CA GLU A 466 15.74 -30.57 -22.60
C GLU A 466 15.25 -29.55 -21.56
N ARG A 467 16.04 -28.50 -21.32
CA ARG A 467 15.65 -27.42 -20.40
C ARG A 467 14.50 -26.58 -20.96
N LEU A 468 14.49 -26.29 -22.25
CA LEU A 468 13.39 -25.56 -22.89
C LEU A 468 12.13 -26.43 -23.04
N GLU A 469 12.31 -27.73 -23.29
CA GLU A 469 11.23 -28.72 -23.27
C GLU A 469 10.58 -28.80 -21.88
N SER A 470 11.38 -28.76 -20.80
CA SER A 470 10.86 -28.69 -19.42
C SER A 470 10.08 -27.41 -19.13
N ALA A 471 10.40 -26.32 -19.83
CA ALA A 471 9.63 -25.08 -19.79
C ALA A 471 8.36 -25.14 -20.65
N GLY A 472 8.22 -26.18 -21.47
CA GLY A 472 7.07 -26.45 -22.32
C GLY A 472 7.28 -26.18 -23.81
N LEU A 473 8.51 -25.94 -24.27
CA LEU A 473 8.82 -25.60 -25.66
C LEU A 473 9.56 -26.74 -26.36
N GLU A 474 8.95 -27.30 -27.38
CA GLU A 474 9.63 -28.14 -28.37
C GLU A 474 10.04 -27.24 -29.54
N LEU A 475 11.33 -27.23 -29.88
CA LEU A 475 11.91 -26.28 -30.83
C LEU A 475 12.39 -27.00 -32.09
N ARG A 476 12.23 -26.35 -33.24
CA ARG A 476 12.81 -26.77 -34.53
C ARG A 476 13.69 -25.68 -35.10
N GLU A 477 14.81 -26.09 -35.70
CA GLU A 477 15.70 -25.18 -36.40
C GLU A 477 15.41 -25.22 -37.90
N GLN A 478 15.14 -24.07 -38.52
CA GLN A 478 14.87 -23.96 -39.95
C GLN A 478 15.53 -22.70 -40.51
N GLU A 479 16.43 -22.87 -41.49
CA GLU A 479 17.15 -21.77 -42.16
C GLU A 479 17.90 -20.80 -41.20
N GLY A 480 18.44 -21.32 -40.09
CA GLY A 480 19.14 -20.52 -39.08
C GLY A 480 18.22 -19.75 -38.12
N ARG A 481 16.90 -20.00 -38.18
CA ARG A 481 15.90 -19.51 -37.23
C ARG A 481 15.45 -20.63 -36.31
N ILE A 482 15.14 -20.31 -35.06
CA ILE A 482 14.58 -21.24 -34.09
C ILE A 482 13.08 -20.96 -33.98
N LEU A 483 12.26 -21.94 -34.35
CA LEU A 483 10.80 -21.89 -34.34
C LEU A 483 10.26 -22.83 -33.26
N VAL A 484 9.12 -22.47 -32.68
CA VAL A 484 8.37 -23.34 -31.77
C VAL A 484 7.62 -24.39 -32.59
N ASP A 485 8.04 -25.65 -32.47
CA ASP A 485 7.42 -26.79 -33.18
C ASP A 485 6.18 -27.30 -32.44
N ASN A 486 6.17 -27.21 -31.12
CA ASN A 486 5.03 -27.58 -30.30
C ASN A 486 5.13 -26.96 -28.89
N VAL A 487 3.99 -26.73 -28.25
CA VAL A 487 3.89 -26.23 -26.88
C VAL A 487 3.20 -27.28 -26.01
N ILE A 488 3.92 -27.77 -25.00
CA ILE A 488 3.44 -28.87 -24.15
C ILE A 488 2.23 -28.41 -23.34
N TRP A 489 1.22 -29.28 -23.24
CA TRP A 489 -0.01 -28.97 -22.51
C TRP A 489 0.23 -28.76 -21.00
N ASN A 490 -0.43 -27.76 -20.44
CA ASN A 490 -0.33 -27.33 -19.04
C ASN A 490 1.11 -26.96 -18.61
N SER A 491 1.91 -26.45 -19.55
CA SER A 491 3.28 -26.01 -19.32
C SER A 491 3.37 -24.50 -19.01
N PRO A 492 4.48 -24.02 -18.43
CA PRO A 492 4.75 -22.58 -18.27
C PRO A 492 4.66 -21.80 -19.59
N ALA A 493 5.16 -22.36 -20.69
CA ALA A 493 5.07 -21.74 -22.02
C ALA A 493 3.62 -21.59 -22.51
N GLN A 494 2.77 -22.60 -22.30
CA GLN A 494 1.35 -22.50 -22.66
C GLN A 494 0.60 -21.47 -21.79
N LEU A 495 0.91 -21.44 -20.49
CA LEU A 495 0.34 -20.45 -19.56
C LEU A 495 0.75 -19.01 -19.94
N ALA A 496 1.93 -18.86 -20.54
CA ALA A 496 2.41 -17.61 -21.11
C ALA A 496 1.87 -17.31 -22.53
N LYS A 497 0.93 -18.13 -23.03
CA LYS A 497 0.27 -17.99 -24.33
C LYS A 497 1.23 -17.96 -25.54
N ILE A 498 2.36 -18.68 -25.45
CA ILE A 498 3.19 -18.93 -26.62
C ILE A 498 2.46 -19.91 -27.53
N ASP A 499 2.48 -19.64 -28.84
CA ASP A 499 1.83 -20.46 -29.84
C ASP A 499 2.82 -21.23 -30.71
N PHE A 500 2.30 -22.24 -31.41
CA PHE A 500 2.99 -22.97 -32.44
C PHE A 500 3.45 -22.03 -33.58
N ASP A 501 4.57 -22.36 -34.21
CA ASP A 501 5.16 -21.66 -35.35
C ASP A 501 5.72 -20.26 -35.07
N TRP A 502 5.76 -19.86 -33.80
CA TRP A 502 6.38 -18.60 -33.40
C TRP A 502 7.92 -18.70 -33.44
N GLU A 503 8.58 -17.64 -33.88
CA GLU A 503 10.03 -17.54 -33.98
C GLU A 503 10.62 -16.94 -32.71
N ILE A 504 11.68 -17.53 -32.17
CA ILE A 504 12.49 -16.91 -31.13
C ILE A 504 13.46 -15.95 -31.78
N LYS A 505 13.14 -14.65 -31.75
CA LYS A 505 13.97 -13.58 -32.35
C LYS A 505 15.22 -13.29 -31.53
N ALA A 506 15.06 -13.17 -30.21
CA ALA A 506 16.13 -12.75 -29.33
C ALA A 506 16.00 -13.33 -27.93
N ILE A 507 17.13 -13.36 -27.23
CA ILE A 507 17.24 -13.66 -25.80
C ILE A 507 17.58 -12.34 -25.11
N GLU A 508 16.86 -12.02 -24.06
CA GLU A 508 17.09 -10.81 -23.28
C GLU A 508 17.96 -11.14 -22.06
N LEU A 509 19.26 -10.87 -22.18
CA LEU A 509 20.21 -11.10 -21.08
C LEU A 509 20.42 -9.82 -20.25
N PRO A 510 20.43 -9.90 -18.92
CA PRO A 510 20.72 -8.74 -18.07
C PRO A 510 22.16 -8.27 -18.32
N LEU A 511 22.32 -6.97 -18.61
CA LEU A 511 23.63 -6.34 -18.77
C LEU A 511 24.08 -5.73 -17.44
N GLU A 512 25.39 -5.78 -17.14
CA GLU A 512 25.94 -5.04 -16.01
C GLU A 512 25.76 -3.54 -16.21
N GLN A 513 24.97 -2.91 -15.34
CA GLN A 513 24.75 -1.46 -15.32
C GLN A 513 25.50 -0.80 -14.17
N PRO A 514 25.91 0.48 -14.31
CA PRO A 514 26.34 1.26 -13.16
C PRO A 514 25.21 1.41 -12.15
N ALA A 515 25.57 1.53 -10.87
CA ALA A 515 24.58 1.60 -9.78
C ALA A 515 23.58 2.74 -10.00
N LYS A 516 22.28 2.41 -10.07
CA LYS A 516 21.18 3.37 -10.24
C LYS A 516 21.25 4.59 -9.31
N TYR A 517 21.76 4.42 -8.10
CA TYR A 517 21.87 5.47 -7.08
C TYR A 517 22.80 6.64 -7.45
N TRP A 518 23.64 6.53 -8.50
CA TRP A 518 24.44 7.66 -9.00
C TRP A 518 23.58 8.87 -9.38
N MET A 519 22.33 8.65 -9.80
CA MET A 519 21.38 9.72 -10.12
C MET A 519 20.88 10.52 -8.92
N TYR A 520 21.16 10.06 -7.69
CA TYR A 520 20.83 10.83 -6.49
C TYR A 520 21.72 12.06 -6.33
N LEU A 521 22.99 12.00 -6.76
CA LEU A 521 23.90 13.13 -6.67
C LEU A 521 23.43 14.36 -7.47
N PRO A 522 23.14 14.27 -8.79
CA PRO A 522 22.63 15.41 -9.55
C PRO A 522 21.28 15.90 -9.02
N ALA A 523 20.40 15.00 -8.56
CA ALA A 523 19.12 15.37 -7.98
C ALA A 523 19.29 16.19 -6.68
N LEU A 524 20.19 15.78 -5.78
CA LEU A 524 20.48 16.49 -4.54
C LEU A 524 21.19 17.83 -4.77
N LEU A 525 22.07 17.91 -5.78
CA LEU A 525 22.68 19.18 -6.18
C LEU A 525 21.63 20.17 -6.67
N LEU A 526 20.71 19.72 -7.54
CA LEU A 526 19.61 20.54 -8.03
C LEU A 526 18.70 21.01 -6.89
N LEU A 527 18.37 20.12 -5.94
CA LEU A 527 17.64 20.47 -4.73
C LEU A 527 18.38 21.53 -3.90
N GLY A 528 19.70 21.39 -3.74
CA GLY A 528 20.54 22.35 -3.03
C GLY A 528 20.47 23.76 -3.64
N VAL A 529 20.45 23.85 -4.98
CA VAL A 529 20.27 25.12 -5.70
C VAL A 529 18.91 25.74 -5.39
N ILE A 530 17.82 24.96 -5.44
CA ILE A 530 16.46 25.44 -5.14
C ILE A 530 16.40 25.95 -3.68
N VAL A 531 16.92 25.19 -2.73
CA VAL A 531 16.98 25.57 -1.32
C VAL A 531 17.74 26.87 -1.13
N MET A 532 18.90 27.03 -1.78
CA MET A 532 19.70 28.25 -1.70
C MET A 532 18.93 29.46 -2.24
N LEU A 533 18.29 29.33 -3.40
CA LEU A 533 17.51 30.40 -4.02
C LEU A 533 16.31 30.80 -3.15
N GLN A 534 15.59 29.81 -2.60
CA GLN A 534 14.44 30.08 -1.72
C GLN A 534 14.86 30.69 -0.38
N ARG A 535 15.98 30.25 0.22
CA ARG A 535 16.51 30.86 1.46
C ARG A 535 16.90 32.31 1.27
N ARG A 536 17.54 32.66 0.15
CA ARG A 536 17.87 34.06 -0.17
C ARG A 536 16.61 34.91 -0.27
N ARG A 537 15.54 34.42 -0.89
CA ARG A 537 14.25 35.11 -0.94
C ARG A 537 13.57 35.21 0.42
N LYS A 538 13.62 34.16 1.24
CA LYS A 538 13.05 34.16 2.59
C LYS A 538 13.68 35.28 3.44
N GLY A 539 15.02 35.40 3.40
CA GLY A 539 15.74 36.46 4.10
C GLY A 539 15.35 37.87 3.63
N ALA A 540 15.16 38.06 2.32
CA ALA A 540 14.67 39.32 1.78
C ALA A 540 13.23 39.64 2.23
N LEU A 541 12.34 38.64 2.29
CA LEU A 541 10.96 38.80 2.76
C LEU A 541 10.88 39.13 4.25
N SER A 542 11.69 38.48 5.09
CA SER A 542 11.76 38.78 6.53
C SER A 542 12.42 40.12 6.85
N GLY A 543 13.24 40.65 5.94
CA GLY A 543 13.85 41.98 6.07
C GLY A 543 12.94 43.14 5.68
N MET A 544 11.80 42.87 5.02
CA MET A 544 10.78 43.87 4.67
C MET A 544 9.63 43.96 5.68
N SER A 545 9.60 43.08 6.69
CA SER A 545 8.58 43.02 7.74
C SER A 545 9.03 43.67 9.06
N VAL A 546 9.86 44.72 8.99
CA VAL A 546 10.25 45.56 10.13
C VAL A 546 9.63 46.93 10.00
#